data_AF-M3H113-F1
#
_entry.id   AF-M3H113-F1
#
_cell.length_a   1.000
_cell.length_b   1.000
_cell.length_c   1.000
_cell.angle_alpha   90.00
_cell.angle_beta   90.00
_cell.angle_gamma   90.00
#
_symmetry.space_group_name_H-M   'P 1'
#
loop_
_entity.id
_entity.type
_entity.pdbx_description
1 polymer ?
#
loop_
_entity_poly.entity_id
_entity_poly.type
_entity_poly.pdbx_seq_one_letter_code
_entity_poly.pdbx_strand_id
1 'polypeptide(L)'
;MQERTLEELYKKLKEFDRLADKEEFLFDEIRDAVEAQDLVFSAQICDFVLNDEFEKFGAFLRTRALMWLTNYIAKNLKENESEYPNFDDFVDCLWKFKWIVSGVAQSSVIEKELIDEANEAMLFYYERMELSLAAYYKALMNQNIDMGDAREAKASYELWKKLAKDDMADCEACEASGEIAYLNFAGEHAAALELAAP
;
A
#
# COMPACT_ATOMS: atom_id res chain seq x y z
N MET A 1 -8.55 22.53 25.11
CA MET A 1 -7.74 21.51 24.43
C MET A 1 -7.19 22.20 23.21
N GLN A 2 -5.87 22.26 23.04
CA GLN A 2 -5.26 22.92 21.89
C GLN A 2 -5.52 22.04 20.67
N GLU A 3 -5.99 22.64 19.57
CA GLU A 3 -6.26 21.92 18.33
C GLU A 3 -4.91 21.42 17.78
N ARG A 4 -4.74 20.09 17.65
CA ARG A 4 -3.51 19.50 17.12
C ARG A 4 -3.50 19.74 15.62
N THR A 5 -2.40 20.28 15.10
CA THR A 5 -2.30 20.65 13.68
C THR A 5 -1.13 19.97 12.98
N LEU A 6 -1.24 19.74 11.67
CA LEU A 6 -0.14 19.24 10.85
C LEU A 6 1.08 20.18 10.86
N GLU A 7 0.88 21.48 11.01
CA GLU A 7 2.00 22.44 11.10
C GLU A 7 2.85 22.22 12.35
N GLU A 8 2.23 21.93 13.49
CA GLU A 8 2.93 21.60 14.73
C GLU A 8 3.64 20.24 14.61
N LEU A 9 2.98 19.26 14.01
CA LEU A 9 3.59 17.96 13.68
C LEU A 9 4.86 18.16 12.83
N TYR A 10 4.80 18.97 11.76
CA TYR A 10 5.96 19.25 10.90
C TYR A 10 7.10 19.96 11.62
N LYS A 11 6.79 20.90 12.51
CA LYS A 11 7.83 21.55 13.33
C LYS A 11 8.51 20.51 14.22
N LYS A 12 7.72 19.61 14.82
CA LYS A 12 8.24 18.56 15.69
C LYS A 12 9.10 17.55 14.93
N LEU A 13 8.68 17.13 13.73
CA LEU A 13 9.44 16.21 12.88
C LEU A 13 10.84 16.73 12.51
N LYS A 14 11.01 18.06 12.41
CA LYS A 14 12.31 18.69 12.12
C LYS A 14 13.30 18.63 13.28
N GLU A 15 12.85 18.28 14.48
CA GLU A 15 13.71 18.10 15.66
C GLU A 15 14.41 16.72 15.66
N PHE A 16 13.96 15.78 14.82
CA PHE A 16 14.53 14.44 14.72
C PHE A 16 15.51 14.33 13.55
N ASP A 17 16.73 13.87 13.83
CA ASP A 17 17.77 13.65 12.81
C ASP A 17 17.61 12.31 12.08
N ARG A 18 17.05 11.29 12.74
CA ARG A 18 16.91 9.94 12.16
C ARG A 18 15.47 9.69 11.71
N LEU A 19 15.33 9.04 10.55
CA LEU A 19 14.04 8.63 10.02
C LEU A 19 13.28 7.72 11.00
N ALA A 20 13.97 6.76 11.63
CA ALA A 20 13.36 5.86 12.60
C ALA A 20 12.71 6.60 13.80
N ASP A 21 13.32 7.69 14.28
CA ASP A 21 12.77 8.48 15.38
C ASP A 21 11.51 9.25 14.93
N LYS A 22 11.50 9.75 13.69
CA LYS A 22 10.31 10.36 13.08
C LYS A 22 9.18 9.33 12.93
N GLU A 23 9.50 8.12 12.51
CA GLU A 23 8.51 7.05 12.32
C GLU A 23 7.91 6.57 13.64
N GLU A 24 8.73 6.39 14.67
CA GLU A 24 8.27 6.06 16.02
C GLU A 24 7.34 7.15 16.55
N PHE A 25 7.73 8.42 16.42
CA PHE A 25 6.89 9.56 16.80
C PHE A 25 5.57 9.59 16.03
N LEU A 26 5.58 9.43 14.70
CA LEU A 26 4.35 9.43 13.89
C LEU A 26 3.42 8.27 14.26
N PHE A 27 3.98 7.09 14.52
CA PHE A 27 3.21 5.93 14.95
C PHE A 27 2.52 6.17 16.29
N ASP A 28 3.23 6.73 17.26
CA ASP A 28 2.69 7.12 18.56
C ASP A 28 1.63 8.22 18.43
N GLU A 29 1.86 9.25 17.61
CA GLU A 29 0.91 10.34 17.41
C GLU A 29 -0.41 9.86 16.79
N ILE A 30 -0.35 8.93 15.82
CA ILE A 30 -1.52 8.26 15.24
C ILE A 30 -2.28 7.50 16.33
N ARG A 31 -1.58 6.64 17.10
CA ARG A 31 -2.20 5.87 18.19
C ARG A 31 -2.90 6.79 19.19
N ASP A 32 -2.20 7.80 19.68
CA ASP A 32 -2.69 8.70 20.71
C ASP A 32 -3.87 9.55 20.19
N ALA A 33 -3.86 9.94 18.91
CA ALA A 33 -5.01 10.60 18.27
C ALA A 33 -6.23 9.67 18.19
N VAL A 34 -6.05 8.40 17.81
CA VAL A 34 -7.13 7.40 17.78
C VAL A 34 -7.71 7.17 19.17
N GLU A 35 -6.86 7.03 20.19
CA GLU A 35 -7.29 6.86 21.59
C GLU A 35 -8.07 8.08 22.10
N ALA A 36 -7.64 9.29 21.72
CA ALA A 36 -8.34 10.54 22.04
C ALA A 36 -9.60 10.79 21.19
N GLN A 37 -9.95 9.88 20.27
CA GLN A 37 -11.05 10.03 19.29
C GLN A 37 -10.88 11.22 18.33
N ASP A 38 -9.66 11.71 18.14
CA ASP A 38 -9.31 12.71 17.14
C ASP A 38 -9.03 12.03 15.78
N LEU A 39 -10.09 11.44 15.21
CA LEU A 39 -9.97 10.60 14.02
C LEU A 39 -9.65 11.41 12.75
N VAL A 40 -10.07 12.67 12.70
CA VAL A 40 -9.74 13.57 11.59
C VAL A 40 -8.24 13.87 11.59
N PHE A 41 -7.65 14.18 12.75
CA PHE A 41 -6.21 14.39 12.83
C PHE A 41 -5.42 13.12 12.54
N SER A 42 -5.87 11.96 13.04
CA SER A 42 -5.27 10.67 12.69
C SER A 42 -5.29 10.42 11.17
N ALA A 43 -6.39 10.75 10.49
CA ALA A 43 -6.48 10.62 9.03
C ALA A 43 -5.50 11.56 8.30
N GLN A 44 -5.34 12.79 8.79
CA GLN A 44 -4.37 13.74 8.26
C GLN A 44 -2.93 13.24 8.40
N ILE A 45 -2.57 12.64 9.54
CA ILE A 45 -1.23 12.06 9.74
C ILE A 45 -1.03 10.86 8.81
N CYS A 46 -2.02 9.97 8.70
CA CYS A 46 -1.93 8.81 7.81
C CYS A 46 -1.77 9.23 6.35
N ASP A 47 -2.52 10.23 5.88
CA ASP A 47 -2.35 10.74 4.51
C ASP A 47 -0.95 11.33 4.29
N PHE A 48 -0.45 12.11 5.26
CA PHE A 48 0.91 12.61 5.24
C PHE A 48 1.97 11.49 5.15
N VAL A 49 1.83 10.43 5.94
CA VAL A 49 2.73 9.25 5.92
C VAL A 49 2.73 8.56 4.55
N LEU A 50 1.59 8.58 3.86
CA LEU A 50 1.41 7.92 2.56
C LEU A 50 1.79 8.81 1.38
N ASN A 51 2.11 10.08 1.61
CA ASN A 51 2.49 11.01 0.58
C ASN A 51 3.98 10.86 0.23
N ASP A 52 4.25 10.39 -0.99
CA ASP A 52 5.60 10.16 -1.50
C ASP A 52 6.37 11.46 -1.86
N GLU A 53 5.73 12.64 -1.87
CA GLU A 53 6.37 13.92 -2.19
C GLU A 53 7.22 14.48 -1.05
N PHE A 54 6.96 14.07 0.19
CA PHE A 54 7.61 14.66 1.37
C PHE A 54 8.82 13.85 1.85
N GLU A 55 8.59 12.64 2.35
CA GLU A 55 9.63 11.75 2.86
C GLU A 55 9.15 10.31 2.69
N LYS A 56 10.02 9.44 2.15
CA LYS A 56 9.66 8.04 1.92
C LYS A 56 9.83 7.25 3.21
N PHE A 57 8.80 7.24 4.05
CA PHE A 57 8.75 6.41 5.26
C PHE A 57 8.82 4.91 4.91
N GLY A 58 9.24 4.12 5.89
CA GLY A 58 9.39 2.68 5.83
C GLY A 58 8.07 1.94 5.69
N ALA A 59 8.18 0.70 5.22
CA ALA A 59 7.03 -0.13 4.86
C ALA A 59 6.10 -0.40 6.05
N PHE A 60 6.63 -0.58 7.27
CA PHE A 60 5.79 -0.89 8.43
C PHE A 60 4.79 0.24 8.73
N LEU A 61 5.29 1.47 8.87
CA LEU A 61 4.45 2.63 9.16
C LEU A 61 3.46 2.89 8.02
N ARG A 62 3.92 2.82 6.76
CA ARG A 62 3.08 3.03 5.59
C ARG A 62 1.97 1.98 5.47
N THR A 63 2.26 0.70 5.69
CA THR A 63 1.24 -0.35 5.65
C THR A 63 0.18 -0.13 6.73
N ARG A 64 0.59 0.18 7.97
CA ARG A 64 -0.35 0.46 9.07
C ARG A 64 -1.20 1.71 8.79
N ALA A 65 -0.59 2.79 8.30
CA ALA A 65 -1.28 4.02 7.94
C ALA A 65 -2.30 3.79 6.80
N LEU A 66 -1.90 3.07 5.74
CA LEU A 66 -2.77 2.74 4.61
C LEU A 66 -3.98 1.93 5.07
N MET A 67 -3.77 0.86 5.83
CA MET A 67 -4.86 0.01 6.33
C MET A 67 -5.83 0.80 7.20
N TRP A 68 -5.30 1.61 8.12
CA TRP A 68 -6.12 2.42 9.02
C TRP A 68 -6.93 3.47 8.24
N LEU A 69 -6.27 4.25 7.37
CA LEU A 69 -6.91 5.32 6.61
C LEU A 69 -8.00 4.80 5.68
N THR A 70 -7.71 3.72 4.96
CA THR A 70 -8.69 3.08 4.06
C THR A 70 -9.94 2.64 4.83
N ASN A 71 -9.75 2.03 6.00
CA ASN A 71 -10.85 1.53 6.82
C ASN A 71 -11.65 2.68 7.46
N TYR A 72 -10.96 3.76 7.85
CA TYR A 72 -11.60 4.98 8.32
C TYR A 72 -12.47 5.61 7.23
N ILE A 73 -11.93 5.82 6.02
CA ILE A 73 -12.69 6.39 4.90
C ILE A 73 -13.87 5.48 4.57
N ALA A 74 -13.66 4.17 4.41
CA ALA A 74 -14.71 3.21 4.07
C ALA A 74 -15.88 3.18 5.06
N LYS A 75 -15.62 3.40 6.37
CA LYS A 75 -16.67 3.53 7.39
C LYS A 75 -17.47 4.82 7.24
N ASN A 76 -16.77 5.95 7.05
CA ASN A 76 -17.41 7.26 6.90
C ASN A 76 -18.17 7.43 5.57
N LEU A 77 -17.81 6.66 4.53
CA LEU A 77 -18.57 6.60 3.27
C LEU A 77 -19.98 5.99 3.46
N LYS A 78 -20.16 5.06 4.41
CA LYS A 78 -21.48 4.45 4.68
C LYS A 78 -22.44 5.37 5.41
N GLU A 79 -21.92 6.38 6.10
CA GLU A 79 -22.71 7.27 6.97
C GLU A 79 -23.19 8.54 6.26
N ASN A 80 -22.66 8.86 5.07
CA ASN A 80 -22.99 10.06 4.30
C ASN A 80 -23.60 9.72 2.93
N GLU A 81 -24.93 9.65 2.86
CA GLU A 81 -25.71 9.28 1.66
C GLU A 81 -25.72 10.34 0.53
N SER A 82 -25.15 11.54 0.73
CA SER A 82 -25.00 12.54 -0.34
C SER A 82 -23.66 12.35 -1.04
N GLU A 83 -23.67 11.92 -2.31
CA GLU A 83 -22.54 11.88 -3.26
C GLU A 83 -21.15 11.91 -2.59
N TYR A 84 -20.69 10.72 -2.18
CA TYR A 84 -19.37 10.35 -1.67
C TYR A 84 -18.29 11.47 -1.68
N PRO A 85 -18.26 12.39 -0.70
CA PRO A 85 -17.33 13.51 -0.72
C PRO A 85 -15.85 13.09 -0.62
N ASN A 86 -15.57 11.88 -0.12
CA ASN A 86 -14.23 11.33 0.04
C ASN A 86 -14.03 10.06 -0.82
N PHE A 87 -14.78 9.90 -1.93
CA PHE A 87 -14.60 8.74 -2.81
C PHE A 87 -13.22 8.71 -3.45
N ASP A 88 -12.76 9.88 -3.91
CA ASP A 88 -11.47 10.01 -4.58
C ASP A 88 -10.34 9.61 -3.61
N ASP A 89 -10.39 10.07 -2.35
CA ASP A 89 -9.44 9.66 -1.31
C ASP A 89 -9.45 8.13 -1.08
N PHE A 90 -10.62 7.50 -1.17
CA PHE A 90 -10.75 6.06 -1.06
C PHE A 90 -10.11 5.33 -2.24
N VAL A 91 -10.41 5.76 -3.47
CA VAL A 91 -9.81 5.22 -4.70
C VAL A 91 -8.29 5.39 -4.68
N ASP A 92 -7.80 6.54 -4.22
CA ASP A 92 -6.37 6.81 -4.05
C ASP A 92 -5.72 5.84 -3.06
N CYS A 93 -6.40 5.50 -1.95
CA CYS A 93 -5.93 4.45 -1.05
C CYS A 93 -5.86 3.09 -1.75
N LEU A 94 -6.89 2.71 -2.53
CA LEU A 94 -6.88 1.46 -3.29
C LEU A 94 -5.76 1.41 -4.33
N TRP A 95 -5.38 2.56 -4.89
CA TRP A 95 -4.22 2.65 -5.76
C TRP A 95 -2.91 2.46 -5.00
N LYS A 96 -2.76 3.07 -3.82
CA LYS A 96 -1.60 2.94 -2.93
C LYS A 96 -1.38 1.48 -2.47
N PHE A 97 -2.45 0.68 -2.31
CA PHE A 97 -2.34 -0.77 -2.02
C PHE A 97 -1.44 -1.50 -3.01
N LYS A 98 -1.54 -1.22 -4.31
CA LYS A 98 -0.77 -1.92 -5.36
C LYS A 98 0.73 -1.86 -5.12
N TRP A 99 1.23 -0.74 -4.62
CA TRP A 99 2.67 -0.49 -4.47
C TRP A 99 3.15 -0.78 -3.04
N ILE A 100 2.36 -0.39 -2.03
CA ILE A 100 2.73 -0.56 -0.62
C ILE A 100 2.62 -2.03 -0.22
N VAL A 101 1.50 -2.69 -0.54
CA VAL A 101 1.33 -4.11 -0.19
C VAL A 101 2.21 -4.99 -1.06
N SER A 102 2.41 -4.67 -2.34
CA SER A 102 3.35 -5.44 -3.17
C SER A 102 4.78 -5.44 -2.63
N GLY A 103 5.24 -4.38 -1.96
CA GLY A 103 6.60 -4.27 -1.44
C GLY A 103 6.76 -4.68 0.03
N VAL A 104 5.68 -5.11 0.69
CA VAL A 104 5.68 -5.35 2.15
C VAL A 104 6.69 -6.43 2.56
N ALA A 105 6.87 -7.46 1.73
CA ALA A 105 7.74 -8.60 1.99
C ALA A 105 9.24 -8.26 1.89
N GLN A 106 9.61 -7.11 1.32
CA GLN A 106 11.00 -6.64 1.28
C GLN A 106 11.50 -6.18 2.65
N SER A 107 10.58 -5.93 3.59
CA SER A 107 10.88 -5.42 4.90
C SER A 107 11.10 -6.54 5.92
N SER A 108 12.34 -6.70 6.38
CA SER A 108 12.68 -7.67 7.43
C SER A 108 12.07 -7.37 8.81
N VAL A 109 11.51 -6.17 9.01
CA VAL A 109 10.84 -5.79 10.27
C VAL A 109 9.35 -6.10 10.28
N ILE A 110 8.79 -6.51 9.14
CA ILE A 110 7.37 -6.84 9.03
C ILE A 110 7.23 -8.35 9.20
N GLU A 111 6.51 -8.73 10.26
CA GLU A 111 6.15 -10.13 10.51
C GLU A 111 5.12 -10.62 9.48
N LYS A 112 5.12 -11.93 9.24
CA LYS A 112 4.24 -12.57 8.25
C LYS A 112 2.76 -12.26 8.49
N GLU A 113 2.34 -12.16 9.74
CA GLU A 113 0.96 -11.84 10.11
C GLU A 113 0.51 -10.49 9.52
N LEU A 114 1.36 -9.47 9.53
CA LEU A 114 1.03 -8.17 8.95
C LEU A 114 1.04 -8.19 7.41
N ILE A 115 1.87 -9.04 6.80
CA ILE A 115 1.82 -9.28 5.35
C ILE A 115 0.47 -9.87 4.97
N ASP A 116 0.05 -10.91 5.69
CA ASP A 116 -1.22 -11.60 5.46
C ASP A 116 -2.41 -10.65 5.72
N GLU A 117 -2.40 -9.87 6.80
CA GLU A 117 -3.41 -8.83 7.09
C GLU A 117 -3.53 -7.79 5.95
N ALA A 118 -2.40 -7.34 5.41
CA ALA A 118 -2.37 -6.35 4.34
C ALA A 118 -2.91 -6.91 3.01
N ASN A 119 -2.59 -8.18 2.71
CA ASN A 119 -3.12 -8.90 1.56
C ASN A 119 -4.64 -9.12 1.67
N GLU A 120 -5.13 -9.55 2.85
CA GLU A 120 -6.55 -9.71 3.12
C GLU A 120 -7.32 -8.38 2.98
N ALA A 121 -6.74 -7.28 3.47
CA ALA A 121 -7.33 -5.96 3.30
C ALA A 121 -7.42 -5.55 1.82
N MET A 122 -6.35 -5.75 1.04
CA MET A 122 -6.35 -5.47 -0.40
C MET A 122 -7.42 -6.27 -1.13
N LEU A 123 -7.48 -7.58 -0.89
CA LEU A 123 -8.48 -8.48 -1.48
C LEU A 123 -9.89 -8.03 -1.13
N PHE A 124 -10.16 -7.80 0.17
CA PHE A 124 -11.48 -7.38 0.65
C PHE A 124 -11.99 -6.13 -0.05
N TYR A 125 -11.16 -5.08 -0.15
CA TYR A 125 -11.59 -3.84 -0.78
C TYR A 125 -11.74 -3.96 -2.30
N TYR A 126 -10.87 -4.74 -2.96
CA TYR A 126 -10.94 -4.93 -4.40
C TYR A 126 -12.20 -5.71 -4.79
N GLU A 127 -12.52 -6.79 -4.06
CA GLU A 127 -13.77 -7.53 -4.26
C GLU A 127 -14.99 -6.65 -3.97
N ARG A 128 -14.96 -5.88 -2.88
CA ARG A 128 -16.05 -4.98 -2.49
C ARG A 128 -16.34 -3.91 -3.55
N MET A 129 -15.31 -3.46 -4.26
CA MET A 129 -15.40 -2.44 -5.31
C MET A 129 -15.53 -3.03 -6.72
N GLU A 130 -15.66 -4.36 -6.82
CA GLU A 130 -15.73 -5.09 -8.09
C GLU A 130 -14.54 -4.80 -9.03
N LEU A 131 -13.37 -4.53 -8.44
CA LEU A 131 -12.12 -4.32 -9.15
C LEU A 131 -11.51 -5.64 -9.60
N SER A 132 -10.71 -5.59 -10.66
CA SER A 132 -9.90 -6.72 -11.08
C SER A 132 -8.89 -7.12 -10.02
N LEU A 133 -8.84 -8.42 -9.72
CA LEU A 133 -7.81 -8.99 -8.85
C LEU A 133 -6.45 -9.15 -9.54
N ALA A 134 -6.29 -8.69 -10.79
CA ALA A 134 -5.01 -8.74 -11.50
C ALA A 134 -3.88 -8.08 -10.69
N ALA A 135 -4.11 -6.87 -10.16
CA ALA A 135 -3.11 -6.16 -9.36
C ALA A 135 -2.85 -6.82 -7.99
N TYR A 136 -3.87 -7.46 -7.40
CA TYR A 136 -3.71 -8.27 -6.18
C TYR A 136 -2.76 -9.46 -6.42
N TYR A 137 -2.99 -10.23 -7.48
CA TYR A 137 -2.11 -11.36 -7.80
C TYR A 137 -0.72 -10.92 -8.25
N LYS A 138 -0.58 -9.75 -8.88
CA LYS A 138 0.73 -9.14 -9.13
C LYS A 138 1.47 -8.80 -7.83
N ALA A 139 0.77 -8.24 -6.84
CA ALA A 139 1.35 -7.96 -5.52
C ALA A 139 1.82 -9.25 -4.82
N LEU A 140 0.98 -10.30 -4.82
CA LEU A 140 1.37 -11.61 -4.29
C LEU A 140 2.57 -12.21 -5.03
N MET A 141 2.59 -12.12 -6.36
CA MET A 141 3.73 -12.60 -7.15
C MET A 141 5.02 -11.90 -6.72
N ASN A 142 5.02 -10.57 -6.59
CA ASN A 142 6.18 -9.81 -6.15
C ASN A 142 6.62 -10.20 -4.73
N GLN A 143 5.70 -10.32 -3.78
CA GLN A 143 6.01 -10.76 -2.42
C GLN A 143 6.63 -12.16 -2.40
N ASN A 144 6.08 -13.09 -3.18
CA ASN A 144 6.63 -14.45 -3.28
C ASN A 144 8.01 -14.48 -3.94
N ILE A 145 8.29 -13.58 -4.89
CA ILE A 145 9.65 -13.38 -5.43
C ILE A 145 10.59 -12.92 -4.31
N ASP A 146 10.20 -11.91 -3.53
CA ASP A 146 11.00 -11.37 -2.44
C ASP A 146 11.27 -12.41 -1.33
N MET A 147 10.31 -13.29 -1.06
CA MET A 147 10.43 -14.39 -0.08
C MET A 147 11.13 -15.64 -0.65
N GLY A 148 11.33 -15.73 -1.96
CA GLY A 148 11.93 -16.90 -2.63
C GLY A 148 10.98 -18.08 -2.87
N ASP A 149 9.67 -17.86 -2.73
CA ASP A 149 8.63 -18.90 -2.82
C ASP A 149 8.24 -19.18 -4.28
N ALA A 150 9.09 -19.95 -4.97
CA ALA A 150 8.97 -20.13 -6.42
C ALA A 150 7.63 -20.72 -6.90
N ARG A 151 7.05 -21.62 -6.11
CA ARG A 151 5.75 -22.23 -6.43
C ARG A 151 4.63 -21.19 -6.38
N GLU A 152 4.59 -20.38 -5.33
CA GLU A 152 3.52 -19.40 -5.10
C GLU A 152 3.67 -18.19 -6.02
N ALA A 153 4.91 -17.78 -6.33
CA ALA A 153 5.19 -16.76 -7.34
C ALA A 153 4.62 -17.17 -8.70
N LYS A 154 4.84 -18.42 -9.14
CA LYS A 154 4.29 -18.94 -10.39
C LYS A 154 2.76 -18.97 -10.39
N ALA A 155 2.14 -19.47 -9.32
CA ALA A 155 0.69 -19.54 -9.22
C ALA A 155 0.04 -18.13 -9.29
N SER A 156 0.66 -17.16 -8.63
CA SER A 156 0.23 -15.77 -8.63
C SER A 156 0.41 -15.12 -10.01
N TYR A 157 1.54 -15.36 -10.68
CA TYR A 157 1.79 -14.89 -12.05
C TYR A 157 0.75 -15.43 -13.04
N GLU A 158 0.45 -16.73 -13.01
CA GLU A 158 -0.56 -17.33 -13.90
C GLU A 158 -1.95 -16.71 -13.71
N LEU A 159 -2.33 -16.40 -12.47
CA LEU A 159 -3.60 -15.73 -12.16
C LEU A 159 -3.59 -14.28 -12.63
N TRP A 160 -2.52 -13.53 -12.37
CA TRP A 160 -2.36 -12.16 -12.85
C TRP A 160 -2.51 -12.07 -14.37
N LYS A 161 -1.83 -12.95 -15.13
CA LYS A 161 -1.89 -12.94 -16.60
C LYS A 161 -3.24 -13.38 -17.18
N LYS A 162 -4.05 -14.14 -16.42
CA LYS A 162 -5.36 -14.64 -16.87
C LYS A 162 -6.49 -13.63 -16.67
N LEU A 163 -6.36 -12.76 -15.66
CA LEU A 163 -7.42 -11.82 -15.30
C LEU A 163 -7.46 -10.62 -16.24
N ALA A 164 -8.67 -10.10 -16.47
CA ALA A 164 -8.86 -8.90 -17.26
C ALA A 164 -8.29 -7.68 -16.52
N LYS A 165 -7.71 -6.74 -17.26
CA LYS A 165 -7.32 -5.43 -16.70
C LYS A 165 -8.54 -4.53 -16.60
N ASP A 166 -8.56 -3.70 -15.58
CA ASP A 166 -9.54 -2.64 -15.36
C ASP A 166 -8.85 -1.27 -15.31
N ASP A 167 -9.59 -0.23 -14.94
CA ASP A 167 -9.06 1.13 -14.81
C ASP A 167 -8.06 1.27 -13.64
N MET A 168 -7.95 0.25 -12.78
CA MET A 168 -6.96 0.14 -11.72
C MET A 168 -5.67 -0.55 -12.16
N ALA A 169 -5.55 -0.95 -13.43
CA ALA A 169 -4.34 -1.57 -13.95
C ALA A 169 -3.17 -0.58 -14.05
N ASP A 170 -1.95 -1.10 -13.94
CA ASP A 170 -0.76 -0.29 -14.16
C ASP A 170 -0.59 0.04 -15.64
N CYS A 171 0.24 1.06 -15.92
CA CYS A 171 0.63 1.33 -17.30
C CYS A 171 1.40 0.15 -17.91
N GLU A 172 1.42 0.07 -19.25
CA GLU A 172 2.03 -1.05 -19.97
C GLU A 172 3.50 -1.29 -19.58
N ALA A 173 4.26 -0.23 -19.32
CA ALA A 173 5.65 -0.34 -18.89
C ALA A 173 5.79 -0.96 -17.49
N CYS A 174 4.92 -0.59 -16.55
CA CYS A 174 4.87 -1.19 -15.20
C CYS A 174 4.38 -2.64 -15.23
N GLU A 175 3.50 -2.99 -16.16
CA GLU A 175 3.07 -4.37 -16.41
C GLU A 175 4.23 -5.21 -16.97
N ALA A 176 4.92 -4.71 -17.99
CA ALA A 176 6.11 -5.37 -18.54
C ALA A 176 7.21 -5.55 -17.49
N SER A 177 7.47 -4.53 -16.67
CA SER A 177 8.46 -4.59 -15.58
C SER A 177 8.18 -5.72 -14.58
N GLY A 178 6.91 -5.88 -14.16
CA GLY A 178 6.53 -6.99 -13.27
C GLY A 178 6.72 -8.37 -13.91
N GLU A 179 6.43 -8.48 -15.21
CA GLU A 179 6.64 -9.73 -15.95
C GLU A 179 8.13 -10.04 -16.14
N ILE A 180 8.95 -9.04 -16.44
CA ILE A 180 10.42 -9.16 -16.48
C ILE A 180 10.97 -9.63 -15.13
N ALA A 181 10.47 -9.09 -14.01
CA ALA A 181 10.87 -9.50 -12.67
C ALA A 181 10.58 -10.99 -12.43
N TYR A 182 9.37 -11.45 -12.77
CA TYR A 182 8.99 -12.86 -12.68
C TYR A 182 9.85 -13.75 -13.58
N LEU A 183 10.03 -13.40 -14.85
CA LEU A 183 10.82 -14.18 -15.80
C LEU A 183 12.27 -14.33 -15.33
N ASN A 184 12.86 -13.26 -14.79
CA ASN A 184 14.19 -13.34 -14.19
C ASN A 184 14.23 -14.28 -12.99
N PHE A 185 13.25 -14.18 -12.09
CA PHE A 185 13.16 -15.05 -10.93
C PHE A 185 12.94 -16.53 -11.30
N ALA A 186 12.16 -16.79 -12.36
CA ALA A 186 11.92 -18.13 -12.90
C ALA A 186 13.11 -18.71 -13.70
N GLY A 187 14.17 -17.92 -13.93
CA GLY A 187 15.33 -18.31 -14.74
C GLY A 187 15.14 -18.20 -16.26
N GLU A 188 14.05 -17.57 -16.71
CA GLU A 188 13.70 -17.35 -18.12
C GLU A 188 14.36 -16.07 -18.68
N HIS A 189 15.67 -15.92 -18.47
CA HIS A 189 16.40 -14.68 -18.76
C HIS A 189 16.34 -14.23 -20.24
N ALA A 190 16.26 -15.18 -21.19
CA ALA A 190 16.13 -14.83 -22.60
C ALA A 190 14.80 -14.13 -22.91
N ALA A 191 13.70 -14.63 -22.36
CA ALA A 191 12.38 -14.01 -22.49
C ALA A 191 12.32 -12.66 -21.77
N ALA A 192 12.94 -12.56 -20.59
CA ALA A 192 13.05 -11.30 -19.85
C ALA A 192 13.77 -10.21 -20.67
N LEU A 193 14.88 -10.56 -21.36
CA LEU A 193 15.62 -9.64 -22.22
C LEU A 193 14.85 -9.22 -23.47
N GLU A 194 14.12 -10.15 -24.08
CA GLU A 194 13.27 -9.84 -25.25
C GLU A 194 12.16 -8.86 -24.87
N LEU A 195 11.50 -9.08 -23.73
CA LEU A 195 10.44 -8.20 -23.23
C LEU A 195 10.95 -6.83 -22.79
N ALA A 196 12.20 -6.73 -22.33
CA ALA A 196 12.84 -5.49 -21.90
C ALA A 196 13.35 -4.62 -23.07
N ALA A 197 13.18 -5.06 -24.32
CA ALA A 197 13.61 -4.30 -25.49
C ALA A 197 12.85 -2.96 -25.61
N PRO A 198 13.53 -1.87 -26.02
CA PRO A 198 12.95 -0.52 -26.10
C PRO A 198 11.95 -0.32 -27.25
#